data_AF-A5DJE7-F1
#
_entry.id   AF-A5DJE7-F1
#
_cell.length_a   1.000
_cell.length_b   1.000
_cell.length_c   1.000
_cell.angle_alpha   90.00
_cell.angle_beta   90.00
_cell.angle_gamma   90.00
#
_symmetry.space_group_name_H-M   'P 1'
#
loop_
_entity.id
_entity.type
_entity.pdbx_description
1 polymer ?
#
loop_
_entity_poly.entity_id
_entity_poly.type
_entity_poly.pdbx_seq_one_letter_code
_entity_poly.pdbx_strand_id
1 'polypeptide(L)'
;MVLKPKPVFQLRTMTTRSRSSSPKPENSAPSVQEKTESPPPGSKRAGTPKLRDALGFRMKRQAIDRTTLTAYDQLGGENSTDTTLEKGKTIHEEETEGAGYVLDGRLRRVSPYFFTYLTYCKLRWRDRKLIDIFCDEFRDRDQDFYKAAISEGSVTLNRKPANIDSIVRNGDLISHRCHRHEPAVSSRPIKIVHEDDDVIAIDKPSGIPVHPVGRYRYNTITKIFQHEFGRVVHPCNRLDRLTSGLMFLGKTPKGADKFVQQIKDRTVRKEYIARVIGKFPCEEITVEVPIKTVSPKHTLNMVDPKNGKEAKTKFKRISYDPASNTSIVKCYPLTGRTHQIRVHLQHIGHAIANDPIYSNAYVWGKDLGKGIVEDTQDIITRLDRMGKDVAASTWIHPQGDGEILSGSKCEICDVELYTDPGPNDLDLWLHAYLYESADNSWSYKTEYPEWALASHRPFMELALSEAEKCGETQTQFNVGAVLVHEGEVLATGHSRELPGNTHAEQCALEKYFKASNSTEVPEGTVIYTTMEPCSFRLSGNEPCVQRILKTCIKTCFVGVIEPDTFVKDNSSLRQLSDNGVDYVHIGGYEEKCLEIATRGHEKGLKRPKDV
;
A
#
# COMPACT_ATOMS: atom_id res chain seq x y z
N MET A 1 18.61 -36.69 32.57
CA MET A 1 17.98 -37.94 32.12
C MET A 1 17.83 -37.88 30.60
N VAL A 2 18.35 -38.87 29.88
CA VAL A 2 18.36 -38.89 28.40
C VAL A 2 17.34 -39.91 27.89
N LEU A 3 16.45 -39.51 26.99
CA LEU A 3 15.60 -40.43 26.23
C LEU A 3 15.78 -40.16 24.73
N LYS A 4 16.11 -41.22 23.98
CA LYS A 4 16.43 -41.19 22.54
C LYS A 4 15.15 -41.35 21.69
N PRO A 5 15.05 -40.71 20.52
CA PRO A 5 14.04 -41.06 19.51
C PRO A 5 14.42 -42.34 18.73
N LYS A 6 13.41 -43.04 18.20
CA LYS A 6 13.55 -44.23 17.32
C LYS A 6 13.68 -43.81 15.84
N PRO A 7 14.28 -44.66 14.97
CA PRO A 7 14.70 -44.26 13.61
C PRO A 7 13.61 -44.38 12.52
N VAL A 8 13.83 -43.65 11.43
CA VAL A 8 13.04 -43.66 10.19
C VAL A 8 13.51 -44.75 9.22
N PHE A 9 12.59 -45.41 8.52
CA PHE A 9 12.90 -46.38 7.46
C PHE A 9 13.21 -45.68 6.12
N GLN A 10 14.32 -46.07 5.49
CA GLN A 10 14.62 -45.79 4.07
C GLN A 10 14.07 -46.90 3.16
N LEU A 11 13.69 -46.55 1.92
CA LEU A 11 13.73 -47.41 0.72
C LEU A 11 13.60 -46.48 -0.52
N ARG A 12 14.72 -46.14 -1.16
CA ARG A 12 15.26 -46.70 -2.42
C ARG A 12 14.78 -46.01 -3.71
N THR A 13 15.74 -45.35 -4.35
CA THR A 13 15.72 -44.85 -5.73
C THR A 13 15.89 -45.98 -6.76
N MET A 14 15.22 -45.89 -7.92
CA MET A 14 15.61 -46.65 -9.13
C MET A 14 15.40 -45.87 -10.43
N THR A 15 16.54 -45.41 -10.97
CA THR A 15 17.04 -45.42 -12.37
C THR A 15 16.12 -45.49 -13.61
N THR A 16 16.56 -44.73 -14.61
CA THR A 16 16.16 -44.62 -16.02
C THR A 16 16.39 -45.85 -16.93
N ARG A 17 15.58 -46.01 -17.99
CA ARG A 17 15.93 -46.56 -19.35
C ARG A 17 14.73 -46.38 -20.32
N SER A 18 14.84 -45.63 -21.43
CA SER A 18 15.30 -45.98 -22.80
C SER A 18 14.24 -46.64 -23.71
N ARG A 19 14.05 -46.10 -24.93
CA ARG A 19 13.09 -46.57 -25.96
C ARG A 19 13.58 -47.78 -26.76
N SER A 20 12.67 -48.66 -27.19
CA SER A 20 12.80 -49.56 -28.35
C SER A 20 11.41 -49.97 -28.90
N SER A 21 11.35 -50.72 -30.01
CA SER A 21 10.25 -50.69 -31.00
C SER A 21 9.55 -52.03 -31.31
N SER A 22 8.23 -51.95 -31.64
CA SER A 22 7.43 -52.90 -32.46
C SER A 22 7.14 -54.30 -31.84
N PRO A 23 6.16 -55.13 -32.34
CA PRO A 23 5.33 -55.00 -33.56
C PRO A 23 3.78 -55.19 -33.37
N LYS A 24 3.03 -55.23 -34.50
CA LYS A 24 1.58 -55.48 -34.63
C LYS A 24 1.15 -56.94 -34.35
N PRO A 25 -0.17 -57.17 -34.16
CA PRO A 25 -0.86 -58.24 -34.90
C PRO A 25 -2.22 -57.81 -35.52
N GLU A 26 -2.75 -58.66 -36.40
CA GLU A 26 -3.99 -58.49 -37.19
C GLU A 26 -4.68 -59.88 -37.27
N ASN A 27 -5.99 -60.10 -37.31
CA ASN A 27 -7.13 -59.38 -37.94
C ASN A 27 -8.30 -59.18 -36.91
N SER A 28 -9.60 -58.93 -37.20
CA SER A 28 -10.45 -59.04 -38.40
C SER A 28 -11.68 -58.08 -38.40
N ALA A 29 -12.74 -58.41 -39.16
CA ALA A 29 -14.01 -57.70 -39.33
C ALA A 29 -15.16 -58.75 -39.53
N PRO A 30 -16.45 -58.43 -39.83
CA PRO A 30 -17.10 -57.11 -39.98
C PRO A 30 -18.53 -56.97 -39.34
N SER A 31 -19.09 -55.75 -39.30
CA SER A 31 -20.41 -55.44 -39.90
C SER A 31 -20.87 -53.96 -39.74
N VAL A 32 -21.24 -53.38 -40.88
CA VAL A 32 -22.25 -52.31 -41.16
C VAL A 32 -22.60 -51.28 -40.06
N GLN A 33 -22.23 -50.02 -40.29
CA GLN A 33 -23.08 -48.85 -40.00
C GLN A 33 -22.82 -47.70 -40.98
N GLU A 34 -23.82 -46.85 -41.20
CA GLU A 34 -23.93 -45.98 -42.38
C GLU A 34 -23.01 -44.76 -42.38
N LYS A 35 -22.54 -44.39 -43.58
CA LYS A 35 -21.85 -43.11 -43.80
C LYS A 35 -22.86 -41.97 -43.83
N THR A 36 -22.77 -41.06 -42.86
CA THR A 36 -23.18 -39.66 -43.05
C THR A 36 -21.93 -38.83 -43.29
N GLU A 37 -21.95 -38.03 -44.36
CA GLU A 37 -20.75 -37.36 -44.87
C GLU A 37 -20.32 -36.18 -43.98
N SER A 38 -19.03 -36.11 -43.69
CA SER A 38 -18.44 -34.95 -43.03
C SER A 38 -18.32 -33.77 -44.01
N PRO A 39 -18.63 -32.53 -43.58
CA PRO A 39 -18.61 -31.37 -44.46
C PRO A 39 -17.18 -31.04 -44.93
N PRO A 40 -17.02 -30.47 -46.14
CA PRO A 40 -15.71 -30.23 -46.74
C PRO A 40 -14.91 -29.16 -45.96
N PRO A 41 -13.56 -29.23 -45.98
CA PRO A 41 -12.69 -28.27 -45.29
C PRO A 41 -12.65 -26.93 -46.05
N GLY A 42 -13.70 -26.12 -45.88
CA GLY A 42 -13.97 -24.92 -46.67
C GLY A 42 -14.21 -23.64 -45.86
N SER A 43 -13.17 -23.12 -45.21
CA SER A 43 -12.85 -21.68 -45.06
C SER A 43 -12.03 -21.42 -43.80
N LYS A 44 -10.94 -20.67 -43.94
CA LYS A 44 -10.39 -19.93 -42.80
C LYS A 44 -11.44 -18.90 -42.41
N ARG A 45 -12.15 -19.09 -41.29
CA ARG A 45 -12.98 -18.03 -40.70
C ARG A 45 -12.10 -16.78 -40.64
N ALA A 46 -12.50 -15.72 -41.35
CA ALA A 46 -11.79 -14.45 -41.33
C ALA A 46 -11.71 -14.02 -39.86
N GLY A 47 -10.50 -14.05 -39.31
CA GLY A 47 -10.29 -13.66 -37.92
C GLY A 47 -10.76 -12.22 -37.79
N THR A 48 -11.70 -11.95 -36.87
CA THR A 48 -12.25 -10.61 -36.66
C THR A 48 -11.11 -9.60 -36.66
N PRO A 49 -11.15 -8.57 -37.54
CA PRO A 49 -10.02 -7.68 -37.70
C PRO A 49 -9.65 -7.12 -36.33
N LYS A 50 -8.35 -7.21 -35.99
CA LYS A 50 -7.85 -6.71 -34.70
C LYS A 50 -8.02 -5.20 -34.73
N LEU A 51 -9.12 -4.72 -34.14
CA LEU A 51 -9.45 -3.30 -34.03
C LEU A 51 -8.27 -2.58 -33.38
N ARG A 52 -7.81 -1.49 -33.99
CA ARG A 52 -6.67 -0.70 -33.53
C ARG A 52 -7.06 0.78 -33.48
N ASP A 53 -6.41 1.53 -32.59
CA ASP A 53 -6.50 2.99 -32.55
C ASP A 53 -5.60 3.66 -33.61
N ALA A 54 -5.60 4.99 -33.64
CA ALA A 54 -4.79 5.80 -34.56
C ALA A 54 -3.27 5.62 -34.39
N LEU A 55 -2.83 5.09 -33.25
CA LEU A 55 -1.41 4.77 -32.95
C LEU A 55 -1.12 3.27 -33.15
N GLY A 56 -2.08 2.51 -33.67
CA GLY A 56 -1.95 1.10 -33.98
C GLY A 56 -2.10 0.15 -32.78
N PHE A 57 -2.47 0.62 -31.57
CA PHE A 57 -2.65 -0.28 -30.43
C PHE A 57 -3.96 -1.05 -30.53
N ARG A 58 -3.96 -2.33 -30.14
CA ARG A 58 -5.15 -3.18 -30.21
C ARG A 58 -6.21 -2.73 -29.20
N MET A 59 -7.30 -2.17 -29.68
CA MET A 59 -8.46 -1.82 -28.87
C MET A 59 -9.29 -3.05 -28.51
N LYS A 60 -9.88 -3.04 -27.31
CA LYS A 60 -10.92 -4.00 -26.92
C LYS A 60 -12.23 -3.56 -27.58
N ARG A 61 -12.99 -4.51 -28.14
CA ARG A 61 -14.27 -4.24 -28.80
C ARG A 61 -15.21 -3.40 -27.90
N GLN A 62 -15.39 -3.85 -26.66
CA GLN A 62 -16.06 -3.16 -25.55
C GLN A 62 -15.70 -1.67 -25.37
N ALA A 63 -14.46 -1.25 -25.63
CA ALA A 63 -14.05 0.15 -25.48
C ALA A 63 -14.60 1.01 -26.64
N ILE A 64 -14.63 0.46 -27.85
CA ILE A 64 -15.22 1.11 -29.04
C ILE A 64 -16.76 1.10 -28.94
N ASP A 65 -17.33 0.02 -28.41
CA ASP A 65 -18.78 -0.05 -28.18
C ASP A 65 -19.23 1.05 -27.21
N ARG A 66 -18.44 1.43 -26.19
CA ARG A 66 -18.78 2.56 -25.32
C ARG A 66 -18.81 3.91 -26.03
N THR A 67 -17.94 4.13 -27.02
CA THR A 67 -17.88 5.39 -27.78
C THR A 67 -18.86 5.42 -28.96
N THR A 68 -19.73 4.40 -29.11
CA THR A 68 -20.65 4.29 -30.25
C THR A 68 -22.05 3.79 -29.88
N LEU A 69 -22.21 3.12 -28.74
CA LEU A 69 -23.50 2.70 -28.19
C LEU A 69 -23.94 3.67 -27.10
N THR A 70 -25.21 4.03 -27.14
CA THR A 70 -25.89 4.80 -26.09
C THR A 70 -26.44 3.86 -25.03
N ALA A 71 -26.60 4.33 -23.78
CA ALA A 71 -27.30 3.56 -22.75
C ALA A 71 -28.77 3.35 -23.17
N TYR A 72 -29.38 4.41 -23.70
CA TYR A 72 -30.72 4.44 -24.28
C TYR A 72 -30.99 3.24 -25.22
N ASP A 73 -30.17 3.07 -26.27
CA ASP A 73 -30.33 1.99 -27.25
C ASP A 73 -30.03 0.60 -26.69
N GLN A 74 -29.23 0.51 -25.61
CA GLN A 74 -28.91 -0.79 -24.99
C GLN A 74 -30.00 -1.25 -24.02
N LEU A 75 -30.88 -0.37 -23.55
CA LEU A 75 -31.82 -0.62 -22.44
C LEU A 75 -33.29 -0.47 -22.86
N GLY A 76 -33.58 -0.73 -24.14
CA GLY A 76 -34.94 -0.77 -24.71
C GLY A 76 -35.35 0.48 -25.50
N GLY A 77 -34.56 1.56 -25.44
CA GLY A 77 -34.84 2.82 -26.15
C GLY A 77 -36.20 3.39 -25.76
N GLU A 78 -37.08 3.61 -26.74
CA GLU A 78 -38.46 4.09 -26.55
C GLU A 78 -39.35 3.13 -25.75
N ASN A 79 -38.93 1.87 -25.56
CA ASN A 79 -39.63 0.89 -24.72
C ASN A 79 -39.04 0.79 -23.30
N SER A 80 -38.08 1.65 -22.94
CA SER A 80 -37.50 1.65 -21.59
C SER A 80 -38.39 2.40 -20.60
N THR A 81 -38.44 1.90 -19.36
CA THR A 81 -39.07 2.57 -18.21
C THR A 81 -38.11 3.51 -17.48
N ASP A 82 -36.80 3.45 -17.77
CA ASP A 82 -35.79 4.31 -17.15
C ASP A 82 -35.80 5.71 -17.81
N THR A 83 -36.41 6.68 -17.11
CA THR A 83 -36.51 8.07 -17.54
C THR A 83 -35.18 8.84 -17.48
N THR A 84 -34.12 8.24 -16.94
CA THR A 84 -32.78 8.85 -16.87
C THR A 84 -31.93 8.61 -18.12
N LEU A 85 -32.46 7.88 -19.12
CA LEU A 85 -31.76 7.56 -20.36
C LEU A 85 -31.78 8.72 -21.36
N GLU A 86 -30.62 9.32 -21.61
CA GLU A 86 -30.47 10.38 -22.60
C GLU A 86 -30.32 9.83 -24.03
N LYS A 87 -31.27 10.17 -24.92
CA LYS A 87 -31.29 9.74 -26.31
C LYS A 87 -30.13 10.35 -27.10
N GLY A 88 -29.34 9.49 -27.75
CA GLY A 88 -28.20 9.90 -28.57
C GLY A 88 -26.87 10.05 -27.81
N LYS A 89 -26.88 10.09 -26.48
CA LYS A 89 -25.68 10.20 -25.64
C LYS A 89 -24.99 8.85 -25.51
N THR A 90 -23.74 8.75 -25.92
CA THR A 90 -22.96 7.51 -25.81
C THR A 90 -22.63 7.20 -24.34
N ILE A 91 -22.42 5.92 -24.05
CA ILE A 91 -21.98 5.48 -22.71
C ILE A 91 -20.62 6.10 -22.36
N HIS A 92 -19.77 6.40 -23.36
CA HIS A 92 -18.55 7.13 -23.12
C HIS A 92 -18.79 8.58 -22.69
N GLU A 93 -19.72 9.29 -23.35
CA GLU A 93 -20.05 10.68 -23.00
C GLU A 93 -20.59 10.77 -21.56
N GLU A 94 -21.55 9.92 -21.21
CA GLU A 94 -22.04 9.72 -19.82
C GLU A 94 -20.90 9.38 -18.84
N GLU A 95 -19.93 8.54 -19.23
CA GLU A 95 -18.74 8.26 -18.42
C GLU A 95 -17.75 9.47 -18.31
N THR A 96 -17.74 10.39 -19.29
CA THR A 96 -16.77 11.51 -19.38
C THR A 96 -17.21 12.81 -18.76
N GLU A 97 -18.52 13.07 -18.66
CA GLU A 97 -19.06 14.13 -17.77
C GLU A 97 -18.56 13.94 -16.34
N GLY A 98 -18.28 12.67 -15.98
CA GLY A 98 -17.42 12.32 -14.87
C GLY A 98 -18.17 12.25 -13.56
N ALA A 99 -17.52 12.71 -12.50
CA ALA A 99 -18.08 12.75 -11.16
C ALA A 99 -17.90 14.15 -10.59
N GLY A 100 -18.99 14.74 -10.11
CA GLY A 100 -18.91 15.89 -9.22
C GLY A 100 -18.24 15.46 -7.92
N TYR A 101 -16.97 15.83 -7.71
CA TYR A 101 -16.31 15.63 -6.44
C TYR A 101 -16.73 16.71 -5.45
N VAL A 102 -17.05 16.30 -4.23
CA VAL A 102 -17.33 17.20 -3.11
C VAL A 102 -16.31 16.93 -2.01
N LEU A 103 -15.62 17.98 -1.56
CA LEU A 103 -14.73 17.92 -0.40
C LEU A 103 -15.52 18.31 0.85
N ASP A 104 -15.56 17.41 1.81
CA ASP A 104 -16.34 17.51 3.04
C ASP A 104 -15.42 17.18 4.22
N GLY A 105 -14.71 18.22 4.71
CA GLY A 105 -13.68 18.09 5.73
C GLY A 105 -12.60 17.05 5.37
N ARG A 106 -12.56 15.93 6.12
CA ARG A 106 -11.61 14.83 5.90
C ARG A 106 -11.97 13.89 4.74
N LEU A 107 -13.16 14.07 4.14
CA LEU A 107 -13.73 13.17 3.16
C LEU A 107 -13.79 13.80 1.76
N ARG A 108 -13.51 12.98 0.75
CA ARG A 108 -13.80 13.22 -0.65
C ARG A 108 -14.95 12.32 -1.06
N ARG A 109 -16.05 12.95 -1.46
CA ARG A 109 -17.27 12.31 -1.95
C ARG A 109 -17.34 12.44 -3.47
N VAL A 110 -18.13 11.56 -4.06
CA VAL A 110 -18.53 11.60 -5.47
C VAL A 110 -20.05 11.65 -5.46
N SER A 111 -20.64 12.65 -6.11
CA SER A 111 -22.09 12.69 -6.31
C SER A 111 -22.57 11.39 -6.99
N PRO A 112 -23.67 10.76 -6.53
CA PRO A 112 -24.20 9.56 -7.17
C PRO A 112 -24.46 9.77 -8.66
N TYR A 113 -24.21 8.72 -9.46
CA TYR A 113 -24.24 8.80 -10.93
C TYR A 113 -24.75 7.51 -11.55
N PHE A 114 -25.37 7.58 -12.72
CA PHE A 114 -25.72 6.39 -13.49
C PHE A 114 -24.51 5.83 -14.23
N PHE A 115 -24.43 4.51 -14.30
CA PHE A 115 -23.32 3.84 -14.95
C PHE A 115 -23.76 2.59 -15.69
N THR A 116 -23.39 2.50 -16.97
CA THR A 116 -23.74 1.36 -17.83
C THR A 116 -22.55 0.41 -17.98
N TYR A 117 -22.60 -0.72 -17.28
CA TYR A 117 -21.70 -1.86 -17.52
C TYR A 117 -22.05 -2.49 -18.87
N LEU A 118 -21.10 -2.47 -19.81
CA LEU A 118 -21.11 -3.32 -21.00
C LEU A 118 -20.09 -4.44 -20.83
N THR A 119 -20.45 -5.70 -21.05
CA THR A 119 -19.48 -6.81 -21.13
C THR A 119 -19.94 -7.91 -22.07
N TYR A 120 -19.03 -8.38 -22.92
CA TYR A 120 -19.27 -9.60 -23.68
C TYR A 120 -19.20 -10.84 -22.80
N CYS A 121 -19.94 -11.88 -23.19
CA CYS A 121 -19.87 -13.22 -22.62
C CYS A 121 -18.41 -13.74 -22.57
N LYS A 122 -17.98 -14.14 -21.37
CA LYS A 122 -16.66 -14.75 -21.13
C LYS A 122 -16.78 -16.27 -21.23
N LEU A 123 -15.69 -16.97 -21.53
CA LEU A 123 -15.66 -18.43 -21.66
C LEU A 123 -16.33 -19.16 -20.48
N ARG A 124 -16.06 -18.73 -19.24
CA ARG A 124 -16.62 -19.29 -17.99
C ARG A 124 -18.09 -18.91 -17.69
N TRP A 125 -18.69 -18.07 -18.51
CA TRP A 125 -20.08 -17.60 -18.40
C TRP A 125 -20.99 -18.25 -19.45
N ARG A 126 -20.42 -18.94 -20.45
CA ARG A 126 -21.19 -19.58 -21.51
C ARG A 126 -22.14 -20.61 -20.92
N ASP A 127 -23.37 -20.60 -21.44
CA ASP A 127 -24.40 -21.59 -21.19
C ASP A 127 -24.85 -21.67 -19.72
N ARG A 128 -24.55 -20.64 -18.94
CA ARG A 128 -25.02 -20.42 -17.56
C ARG A 128 -26.17 -19.42 -17.53
N LYS A 129 -27.04 -19.49 -16.51
CA LYS A 129 -28.03 -18.42 -16.28
C LYS A 129 -27.34 -17.12 -15.87
N LEU A 130 -27.92 -16.01 -16.29
CA LEU A 130 -27.43 -14.66 -15.99
C LEU A 130 -27.38 -14.37 -14.48
N ILE A 131 -28.41 -14.80 -13.74
CA ILE A 131 -28.48 -14.64 -12.29
C ILE A 131 -27.34 -15.39 -11.56
N ASP A 132 -27.00 -16.61 -11.98
CA ASP A 132 -25.91 -17.39 -11.39
C ASP A 132 -24.55 -16.71 -11.63
N ILE A 133 -24.35 -16.12 -12.82
CA ILE A 133 -23.15 -15.35 -13.15
C ILE A 133 -23.04 -14.12 -12.25
N PHE A 134 -24.15 -13.43 -12.01
CA PHE A 134 -24.17 -12.24 -11.15
C PHE A 134 -23.79 -12.60 -9.72
N CYS A 135 -24.46 -13.58 -9.11
CA CYS A 135 -24.16 -14.04 -7.74
C CYS A 135 -22.73 -14.56 -7.56
N ASP A 136 -22.20 -15.34 -8.51
CA ASP A 136 -20.87 -15.96 -8.37
C ASP A 136 -19.70 -14.98 -8.56
N GLU A 137 -19.87 -13.98 -9.43
CA GLU A 137 -18.77 -13.13 -9.91
C GLU A 137 -18.81 -11.71 -9.35
N PHE A 138 -20.01 -11.21 -9.02
CA PHE A 138 -20.26 -9.83 -8.58
C PHE A 138 -20.84 -9.86 -7.17
N ARG A 139 -19.98 -10.15 -6.19
CA ARG A 139 -20.38 -10.43 -4.79
C ARG A 139 -20.54 -9.18 -3.92
N ASP A 140 -20.77 -8.02 -4.53
CA ASP A 140 -20.97 -6.74 -3.82
C ASP A 140 -22.45 -6.43 -3.56
N ARG A 141 -23.37 -7.19 -4.17
CA ARG A 141 -24.80 -7.19 -3.87
C ARG A 141 -25.29 -8.62 -3.67
N ASP A 142 -26.43 -8.76 -3.02
CA ASP A 142 -27.09 -10.06 -2.84
C ASP A 142 -27.84 -10.50 -4.12
N GLN A 143 -28.45 -11.69 -4.06
CA GLN A 143 -29.20 -12.25 -5.17
C GLN A 143 -30.50 -11.46 -5.45
N ASP A 144 -31.13 -10.86 -4.46
CA ASP A 144 -32.45 -10.25 -4.59
C ASP A 144 -32.35 -8.88 -5.28
N PHE A 145 -31.30 -8.11 -5.00
CA PHE A 145 -30.91 -6.95 -5.82
C PHE A 145 -30.76 -7.32 -7.31
N TYR A 146 -30.09 -8.45 -7.61
CA TYR A 146 -29.90 -8.88 -9.00
C TYR A 146 -31.17 -9.42 -9.65
N LYS A 147 -32.09 -10.04 -8.89
CA LYS A 147 -33.43 -10.40 -9.39
C LYS A 147 -34.20 -9.13 -9.77
N ALA A 148 -34.24 -8.14 -8.86
CA ALA A 148 -34.94 -6.87 -9.06
C ALA A 148 -34.45 -6.15 -10.33
N ALA A 149 -33.15 -5.90 -10.43
CA ALA A 149 -32.54 -5.24 -11.59
C ALA A 149 -32.77 -5.96 -12.93
N ILE A 150 -32.90 -7.30 -12.91
CA ILE A 150 -33.28 -8.09 -14.10
C ILE A 150 -34.77 -7.90 -14.41
N SER A 151 -35.66 -8.00 -13.42
CA SER A 151 -37.12 -7.86 -13.63
C SER A 151 -37.55 -6.44 -14.01
N GLU A 152 -36.81 -5.42 -13.57
CA GLU A 152 -37.05 -4.00 -13.86
C GLU A 152 -36.55 -3.59 -15.27
N GLY A 153 -35.84 -4.48 -15.97
CA GLY A 153 -35.32 -4.22 -17.32
C GLY A 153 -33.96 -3.49 -17.36
N SER A 154 -33.36 -3.18 -16.20
CA SER A 154 -32.04 -2.54 -16.08
C SER A 154 -30.88 -3.42 -16.60
N VAL A 155 -31.17 -4.67 -16.96
CA VAL A 155 -30.24 -5.64 -17.52
C VAL A 155 -30.74 -6.17 -18.86
N THR A 156 -29.91 -6.10 -19.90
CA THR A 156 -30.23 -6.62 -21.24
C THR A 156 -29.18 -7.59 -21.78
N LEU A 157 -29.64 -8.54 -22.61
CA LEU A 157 -28.81 -9.35 -23.48
C LEU A 157 -29.05 -8.92 -24.93
N ASN A 158 -28.00 -8.45 -25.61
CA ASN A 158 -28.08 -7.99 -27.00
C ASN A 158 -29.22 -6.97 -27.24
N ARG A 159 -29.37 -5.99 -26.34
CA ARG A 159 -30.40 -4.93 -26.32
C ARG A 159 -31.83 -5.38 -25.98
N LYS A 160 -32.05 -6.66 -25.68
CA LYS A 160 -33.35 -7.18 -25.24
C LYS A 160 -33.36 -7.34 -23.71
N PRO A 161 -34.43 -6.94 -22.99
CA PRO A 161 -34.58 -7.19 -21.56
C PRO A 161 -34.26 -8.65 -21.21
N ALA A 162 -33.41 -8.84 -20.22
CA ALA A 162 -33.12 -10.16 -19.67
C ALA A 162 -34.25 -10.59 -18.71
N ASN A 163 -34.28 -11.88 -18.41
CA ASN A 163 -35.11 -12.45 -17.34
C ASN A 163 -34.26 -13.44 -16.51
N ILE A 164 -34.80 -13.91 -15.38
CA ILE A 164 -34.07 -14.79 -14.44
C ILE A 164 -33.60 -16.12 -15.06
N ASP A 165 -34.27 -16.58 -16.13
CA ASP A 165 -33.94 -17.80 -16.87
C ASP A 165 -33.05 -17.55 -18.09
N SER A 166 -32.63 -16.32 -18.34
CA SER A 166 -31.82 -15.96 -19.50
C SER A 166 -30.44 -16.61 -19.43
N ILE A 167 -30.14 -17.44 -20.44
CA ILE A 167 -28.86 -18.16 -20.57
C ILE A 167 -27.90 -17.35 -21.43
N VAL A 168 -26.73 -17.03 -20.91
CA VAL A 168 -25.72 -16.23 -21.62
C VAL A 168 -24.96 -17.11 -22.62
N ARG A 169 -25.04 -16.78 -23.91
CA ARG A 169 -24.41 -17.51 -25.01
C ARG A 169 -23.12 -16.83 -25.48
N ASN A 170 -22.29 -17.57 -26.21
CA ASN A 170 -21.03 -17.06 -26.72
C ASN A 170 -21.25 -15.93 -27.76
N GLY A 171 -20.74 -14.74 -27.45
CA GLY A 171 -20.87 -13.56 -28.29
C GLY A 171 -21.89 -12.54 -27.77
N ASP A 172 -22.74 -12.93 -26.81
CA ASP A 172 -23.72 -12.02 -26.22
C ASP A 172 -23.04 -10.82 -25.56
N LEU A 173 -23.62 -9.65 -25.78
CA LEU A 173 -23.33 -8.42 -25.04
C LEU A 173 -24.34 -8.29 -23.89
N ILE A 174 -23.84 -8.40 -22.66
CA ILE A 174 -24.58 -8.06 -21.45
C ILE A 174 -24.45 -6.55 -21.23
N SER A 175 -25.58 -5.86 -21.09
CA SER A 175 -25.64 -4.48 -20.61
C SER A 175 -26.34 -4.46 -19.26
N HIS A 176 -25.82 -3.71 -18.29
CA HIS A 176 -26.43 -3.51 -16.99
C HIS A 176 -26.20 -2.07 -16.55
N ARG A 177 -27.27 -1.29 -16.42
CA ARG A 177 -27.22 0.08 -15.88
C ARG A 177 -27.55 0.06 -14.41
N CYS A 178 -26.76 0.76 -13.61
CA CYS A 178 -27.05 0.93 -12.19
C CYS A 178 -26.71 2.35 -11.72
N HIS A 179 -27.41 2.78 -10.68
CA HIS A 179 -27.12 4.01 -9.98
C HIS A 179 -26.03 3.75 -8.93
N ARG A 180 -24.87 4.39 -9.09
CA ARG A 180 -23.63 4.13 -8.34
C ARG A 180 -23.48 5.07 -7.16
N HIS A 181 -23.30 4.47 -5.98
CA HIS A 181 -22.89 5.14 -4.75
C HIS A 181 -21.48 4.67 -4.40
N GLU A 182 -20.50 5.56 -4.46
CA GLU A 182 -19.13 5.26 -4.06
C GLU A 182 -18.91 5.64 -2.59
N PRO A 183 -18.27 4.77 -1.78
CA PRO A 183 -17.84 5.17 -0.45
C PRO A 183 -16.92 6.39 -0.50
N ALA A 184 -17.03 7.25 0.49
CA ALA A 184 -16.11 8.37 0.66
C ALA A 184 -14.68 7.88 0.88
N VAL A 185 -13.69 8.67 0.47
CA VAL A 185 -12.27 8.40 0.70
C VAL A 185 -11.59 9.60 1.35
N SER A 186 -10.33 9.46 1.78
CA SER A 186 -9.53 10.57 2.30
C SER A 186 -9.52 11.78 1.35
N SER A 187 -9.77 12.99 1.88
CA SER A 187 -9.61 14.25 1.14
C SER A 187 -8.17 14.70 0.94
N ARG A 188 -7.21 14.14 1.72
CA ARG A 188 -5.77 14.49 1.65
C ARG A 188 -5.25 14.53 0.20
N PRO A 189 -4.43 15.54 -0.15
CA PRO A 189 -3.93 15.72 -1.51
C PRO A 189 -2.96 14.60 -1.92
N ILE A 190 -2.88 14.36 -3.23
CA ILE A 190 -1.84 13.50 -3.82
C ILE A 190 -0.59 14.38 -4.02
N LYS A 191 0.46 14.17 -3.22
CA LYS A 191 1.74 14.88 -3.41
C LYS A 191 2.53 14.20 -4.53
N ILE A 192 3.09 14.98 -5.45
CA ILE A 192 4.10 14.51 -6.41
C ILE A 192 5.47 14.60 -5.71
N VAL A 193 6.20 13.48 -5.67
CA VAL A 193 7.55 13.36 -5.10
C VAL A 193 8.61 13.57 -6.18
N HIS A 194 8.37 13.04 -7.38
CA HIS A 194 9.26 13.20 -8.53
C HIS A 194 8.47 13.05 -9.83
N GLU A 195 8.95 13.66 -10.91
CA GLU A 195 8.40 13.51 -12.26
C GLU A 195 9.52 13.57 -13.31
N ASP A 196 9.70 12.48 -14.07
CA ASP A 196 10.58 12.37 -15.25
C ASP A 196 9.75 12.23 -16.54
N ASP A 197 10.35 12.06 -17.72
CA ASP A 197 9.61 11.99 -19.01
C ASP A 197 8.62 10.81 -19.14
N ASP A 198 8.84 9.68 -18.45
CA ASP A 198 8.03 8.45 -18.54
C ASP A 198 7.16 8.21 -17.29
N VAL A 199 7.60 8.64 -16.10
CA VAL A 199 7.05 8.25 -14.79
C VAL A 199 6.87 9.44 -13.84
N ILE A 200 5.82 9.36 -13.01
CA ILE A 200 5.54 10.24 -11.87
C ILE A 200 5.60 9.36 -10.61
N ALA A 201 6.43 9.74 -9.64
CA ALA A 201 6.41 9.20 -8.28
C ALA A 201 5.52 10.08 -7.39
N ILE A 202 4.57 9.47 -6.67
CA ILE A 202 3.65 10.16 -5.76
C ILE A 202 3.78 9.61 -4.34
N ASP A 203 3.51 10.45 -3.35
CA ASP A 203 3.11 10.00 -2.02
C ASP A 203 1.60 9.78 -2.05
N LYS A 204 1.19 8.51 -2.07
CA LYS A 204 -0.21 8.10 -2.09
C LYS A 204 -0.81 8.30 -0.70
N PRO A 205 -1.85 9.13 -0.51
CA PRO A 205 -2.57 9.19 0.76
C PRO A 205 -3.26 7.85 1.09
N SER A 206 -3.36 7.53 2.38
CA SER A 206 -4.15 6.38 2.84
C SER A 206 -5.66 6.60 2.61
N GLY A 207 -6.42 5.53 2.56
CA GLY A 207 -7.87 5.51 2.35
C GLY A 207 -8.31 5.44 0.89
N ILE A 208 -7.46 5.83 -0.07
CA ILE A 208 -7.80 5.90 -1.50
C ILE A 208 -7.33 4.63 -2.26
N PRO A 209 -8.19 3.91 -3.00
CA PRO A 209 -7.79 2.82 -3.90
C PRO A 209 -6.99 3.34 -5.11
N VAL A 210 -6.09 2.52 -5.65
CA VAL A 210 -5.21 2.92 -6.78
C VAL A 210 -5.97 3.17 -8.09
N HIS A 211 -6.92 2.30 -8.44
CA HIS A 211 -7.63 2.27 -9.72
C HIS A 211 -9.04 1.71 -9.52
N PRO A 212 -9.99 1.90 -10.45
CA PRO A 212 -11.36 1.41 -10.32
C PRO A 212 -11.46 -0.07 -9.92
N VAL A 213 -12.09 -0.33 -8.77
CA VAL A 213 -12.20 -1.66 -8.15
C VAL A 213 -13.40 -1.72 -7.20
N GLY A 214 -14.26 -2.73 -7.36
CA GLY A 214 -15.44 -2.95 -6.50
C GLY A 214 -16.38 -1.74 -6.47
N ARG A 215 -16.68 -1.25 -5.25
CA ARG A 215 -17.51 -0.06 -5.05
C ARG A 215 -16.86 1.23 -5.57
N TYR A 216 -15.54 1.28 -5.79
CA TYR A 216 -14.81 2.51 -6.16
C TYR A 216 -14.53 2.59 -7.67
N ARG A 217 -14.71 3.77 -8.26
CA ARG A 217 -14.35 4.09 -9.65
C ARG A 217 -13.75 5.50 -9.74
N TYR A 218 -14.52 6.54 -9.44
CA TYR A 218 -14.02 7.92 -9.44
C TYR A 218 -13.21 8.23 -8.17
N ASN A 219 -13.61 7.69 -7.01
CA ASN A 219 -12.83 7.76 -5.77
C ASN A 219 -11.61 6.80 -5.81
N THR A 220 -10.70 7.00 -6.77
CA THR A 220 -9.46 6.23 -6.95
C THR A 220 -8.33 7.12 -7.46
N ILE A 221 -7.08 6.80 -7.14
CA ILE A 221 -5.89 7.62 -7.49
C ILE A 221 -5.87 7.96 -8.98
N THR A 222 -6.06 6.99 -9.89
CA THR A 222 -6.05 7.28 -11.34
C THR A 222 -7.14 8.24 -11.81
N LYS A 223 -8.28 8.33 -11.10
CA LYS A 223 -9.42 9.18 -11.48
C LYS A 223 -9.44 10.53 -10.77
N ILE A 224 -8.96 10.58 -9.53
CA ILE A 224 -8.67 11.83 -8.82
C ILE A 224 -7.52 12.55 -9.55
N PHE A 225 -6.44 11.85 -9.90
CA PHE A 225 -5.31 12.44 -10.63
C PHE A 225 -5.71 12.94 -12.03
N GLN A 226 -6.57 12.20 -12.73
CA GLN A 226 -7.13 12.65 -14.01
C GLN A 226 -7.96 13.94 -13.85
N HIS A 227 -8.75 14.06 -12.78
CA HIS A 227 -9.59 15.22 -12.51
C HIS A 227 -8.79 16.44 -12.06
N GLU A 228 -7.88 16.27 -11.09
CA GLU A 228 -7.13 17.39 -10.48
C GLU A 228 -5.98 17.89 -11.35
N PHE A 229 -5.31 17.01 -12.10
CA PHE A 229 -4.14 17.36 -12.91
C PHE A 229 -4.39 17.30 -14.43
N GLY A 230 -5.61 16.94 -14.87
CA GLY A 230 -5.96 16.82 -16.29
C GLY A 230 -5.27 15.66 -17.02
N ARG A 231 -4.65 14.71 -16.30
CA ARG A 231 -3.70 13.74 -16.87
C ARG A 231 -4.14 12.29 -16.64
N VAL A 232 -4.26 11.53 -17.72
CA VAL A 232 -4.45 10.07 -17.65
C VAL A 232 -3.11 9.42 -17.28
N VAL A 233 -3.14 8.55 -16.27
CA VAL A 233 -1.95 7.91 -15.70
C VAL A 233 -2.13 6.40 -15.53
N HIS A 234 -1.01 5.67 -15.58
CA HIS A 234 -0.98 4.21 -15.62
C HIS A 234 -0.18 3.65 -14.43
N PRO A 235 -0.83 2.99 -13.43
CA PRO A 235 -0.12 2.46 -12.25
C PRO A 235 1.00 1.47 -12.57
N CYS A 236 2.24 1.80 -12.19
CA CYS A 236 3.39 0.91 -12.35
C CYS A 236 3.51 -0.10 -11.19
N ASN A 237 3.07 0.29 -10.00
CA ASN A 237 2.84 -0.60 -8.86
C ASN A 237 1.45 -0.34 -8.27
N ARG A 238 1.10 -1.14 -7.25
CA ARG A 238 -0.12 -0.94 -6.46
C ARG A 238 0.24 -1.04 -4.99
N LEU A 239 -0.32 -0.14 -4.20
CA LEU A 239 -0.42 -0.24 -2.75
C LEU A 239 -1.87 -0.64 -2.39
N ASP A 240 -2.07 -1.23 -1.23
CA ASP A 240 -3.43 -1.49 -0.70
C ASP A 240 -4.15 -0.15 -0.45
N ARG A 241 -5.49 -0.16 -0.39
CA ARG A 241 -6.30 1.06 -0.20
C ARG A 241 -5.82 1.91 0.99
N LEU A 242 -5.58 1.26 2.12
CA LEU A 242 -5.12 1.86 3.37
C LEU A 242 -3.59 2.07 3.46
N THR A 243 -2.79 1.46 2.58
CA THR A 243 -1.34 1.68 2.62
C THR A 243 -1.05 3.05 1.99
N SER A 244 -0.28 3.88 2.69
CA SER A 244 0.17 5.19 2.20
C SER A 244 1.58 5.11 1.61
N GLY A 245 2.08 6.21 1.04
CA GLY A 245 3.48 6.33 0.61
C GLY A 245 3.71 6.10 -0.87
N LEU A 246 4.98 5.88 -1.20
CA LEU A 246 5.56 5.92 -2.52
C LEU A 246 4.89 4.97 -3.52
N MET A 247 4.34 5.55 -4.58
CA MET A 247 3.71 4.84 -5.69
C MET A 247 4.10 5.49 -7.02
N PHE A 248 4.22 4.68 -8.07
CA PHE A 248 4.66 5.10 -9.39
C PHE A 248 3.52 5.02 -10.41
N LEU A 249 3.42 6.07 -11.23
CA LEU A 249 2.41 6.29 -12.25
C LEU A 249 3.11 6.61 -13.58
N GLY A 250 3.02 5.73 -14.56
CA GLY A 250 3.54 6.00 -15.90
C GLY A 250 2.64 7.02 -16.62
N LYS A 251 3.25 8.01 -17.27
CA LYS A 251 2.56 9.02 -18.10
C LYS A 251 1.97 8.40 -19.37
N THR A 252 2.51 7.27 -19.81
CA THR A 252 2.01 6.48 -20.95
C THR A 252 1.97 4.99 -20.59
N PRO A 253 1.19 4.16 -21.31
CA PRO A 253 1.21 2.72 -21.10
C PRO A 253 2.60 2.11 -21.29
N LYS A 254 3.39 2.63 -22.25
CA LYS A 254 4.76 2.18 -22.54
C LYS A 254 5.72 2.52 -21.39
N GLY A 255 5.66 3.74 -20.85
CA GLY A 255 6.46 4.16 -19.70
C GLY A 255 6.14 3.30 -18.46
N ALA A 256 4.85 3.06 -18.22
CA ALA A 256 4.41 2.15 -17.15
C ALA A 256 4.96 0.73 -17.35
N ASP A 257 4.81 0.14 -18.55
CA ASP A 257 5.30 -1.22 -18.82
C ASP A 257 6.83 -1.35 -18.60
N LYS A 258 7.65 -0.35 -18.98
CA LYS A 258 9.10 -0.34 -18.67
C LYS A 258 9.34 -0.45 -17.16
N PHE A 259 8.74 0.45 -16.38
CA PHE A 259 8.97 0.56 -14.93
C PHE A 259 8.40 -0.64 -14.15
N VAL A 260 7.26 -1.18 -14.62
CA VAL A 260 6.66 -2.43 -14.12
C VAL A 260 7.63 -3.60 -14.22
N GLN A 261 8.42 -3.71 -15.30
CA GLN A 261 9.38 -4.81 -15.46
C GLN A 261 10.54 -4.68 -14.47
N GLN A 262 11.12 -3.49 -14.29
CA GLN A 262 12.14 -3.25 -13.25
C GLN A 262 11.64 -3.67 -11.86
N ILE A 263 10.41 -3.32 -11.48
CA ILE A 263 9.83 -3.73 -10.18
C ILE A 263 9.61 -5.26 -10.09
N LYS A 264 9.28 -5.94 -11.19
CA LYS A 264 9.02 -7.40 -11.24
C LYS A 264 10.29 -8.24 -11.18
N ASP A 265 11.37 -7.77 -11.80
CA ASP A 265 12.65 -8.47 -11.89
C ASP A 265 13.39 -8.52 -10.53
N ARG A 266 12.75 -8.02 -9.47
CA ARG A 266 13.24 -7.92 -8.08
C ARG A 266 14.50 -7.06 -7.93
N THR A 267 14.83 -6.26 -8.92
CA THR A 267 15.92 -5.28 -8.91
C THR A 267 15.55 -3.96 -8.21
N VAL A 268 14.54 -3.97 -7.32
CA VAL A 268 14.08 -2.79 -6.58
C VAL A 268 14.00 -3.12 -5.09
N ARG A 269 14.89 -2.51 -4.29
CA ARG A 269 14.78 -2.49 -2.82
C ARG A 269 13.58 -1.63 -2.44
N LYS A 270 12.86 -2.07 -1.41
CA LYS A 270 11.68 -1.38 -0.88
C LYS A 270 11.78 -1.32 0.63
N GLU A 271 11.52 -0.16 1.20
CA GLU A 271 11.50 0.08 2.63
C GLU A 271 10.13 0.66 2.99
N TYR A 272 9.53 0.11 4.04
CA TYR A 272 8.25 0.55 4.58
C TYR A 272 8.43 0.93 6.05
N ILE A 273 7.69 1.92 6.53
CA ILE A 273 7.54 2.21 7.96
C ILE A 273 6.22 1.63 8.44
N ALA A 274 6.23 0.98 9.61
CA ALA A 274 5.05 0.51 10.31
C ALA A 274 5.05 0.90 11.79
N ARG A 275 3.88 1.16 12.38
CA ARG A 275 3.71 1.30 13.84
C ARG A 275 2.99 0.07 14.40
N VAL A 276 3.70 -0.69 15.22
CA VAL A 276 3.31 -2.03 15.67
C VAL A 276 3.08 -2.11 17.16
N ILE A 277 2.23 -3.04 17.59
CA ILE A 277 1.95 -3.27 19.01
C ILE A 277 3.18 -3.82 19.73
N GLY A 278 3.40 -3.34 20.95
CA GLY A 278 4.41 -3.82 21.86
C GLY A 278 5.81 -3.27 21.60
N LYS A 279 6.71 -3.62 22.52
CA LYS A 279 8.15 -3.45 22.39
C LYS A 279 8.69 -4.48 21.40
N PHE A 280 8.90 -4.06 20.15
CA PHE A 280 9.57 -4.88 19.13
C PHE A 280 11.02 -5.14 19.59
N PRO A 281 11.65 -6.28 19.25
CA PRO A 281 13.04 -6.53 19.65
C PRO A 281 14.05 -5.56 19.01
N CYS A 282 15.27 -5.51 19.55
CA CYS A 282 16.32 -4.59 19.08
C CYS A 282 17.01 -5.11 17.82
N GLU A 283 17.17 -6.42 17.76
CA GLU A 283 17.80 -7.18 16.69
C GLU A 283 16.98 -7.17 15.39
N GLU A 284 17.66 -7.39 14.25
CA GLU A 284 16.98 -7.56 12.97
C GLU A 284 16.25 -8.91 12.94
N ILE A 285 14.93 -8.89 12.74
CA ILE A 285 14.11 -10.10 12.63
C ILE A 285 13.83 -10.38 11.15
N THR A 286 14.21 -11.56 10.67
CA THR A 286 13.79 -12.07 9.36
C THR A 286 12.63 -13.04 9.51
N VAL A 287 11.48 -12.73 8.92
CA VAL A 287 10.31 -13.62 8.87
C VAL A 287 10.19 -14.21 7.46
N GLU A 288 10.28 -15.54 7.37
CA GLU A 288 10.23 -16.31 6.12
C GLU A 288 9.18 -17.41 6.24
N VAL A 289 7.90 -17.03 6.13
CA VAL A 289 6.76 -17.95 6.20
C VAL A 289 5.83 -17.75 5.00
N PRO A 290 5.33 -18.82 4.36
CA PRO A 290 4.53 -18.69 3.14
C PRO A 290 3.10 -18.21 3.42
N ILE A 291 2.56 -17.38 2.51
CA ILE A 291 1.26 -16.71 2.66
C ILE A 291 0.25 -17.20 1.62
N LYS A 292 -0.99 -17.42 2.05
CA LYS A 292 -2.13 -17.79 1.21
C LYS A 292 -3.30 -16.83 1.40
N THR A 293 -3.97 -16.48 0.30
CA THR A 293 -5.29 -15.84 0.35
C THR A 293 -6.33 -16.89 0.70
N VAL A 294 -6.87 -16.84 1.92
CA VAL A 294 -7.88 -17.79 2.41
C VAL A 294 -9.31 -17.32 2.12
N SER A 295 -9.54 -16.00 2.06
CA SER A 295 -10.83 -15.43 1.65
C SER A 295 -10.63 -14.28 0.67
N PRO A 296 -10.79 -14.50 -0.65
CA PRO A 296 -10.68 -13.44 -1.65
C PRO A 296 -11.71 -12.32 -1.47
N LYS A 297 -12.90 -12.61 -0.93
CA LYS A 297 -13.96 -11.61 -0.66
C LYS A 297 -13.49 -10.55 0.34
N HIS A 298 -12.93 -10.99 1.46
CA HIS A 298 -12.46 -10.13 2.56
C HIS A 298 -10.99 -9.68 2.37
N THR A 299 -10.34 -10.08 1.27
CA THR A 299 -8.88 -9.97 1.07
C THR A 299 -8.08 -10.55 2.25
N LEU A 300 -8.62 -11.58 2.91
CA LEU A 300 -7.95 -12.22 4.05
C LEU A 300 -6.80 -13.11 3.55
N ASN A 301 -5.59 -12.76 3.96
CA ASN A 301 -4.38 -13.55 3.75
C ASN A 301 -3.86 -14.04 5.11
N MET A 302 -3.39 -15.28 5.17
CA MET A 302 -2.85 -15.93 6.38
C MET A 302 -1.59 -16.73 6.05
N VAL A 303 -0.83 -17.10 7.07
CA VAL A 303 0.29 -18.04 6.94
C VAL A 303 -0.26 -19.45 6.69
N ASP A 304 0.17 -20.10 5.61
CA ASP A 304 -0.17 -21.51 5.30
C ASP A 304 1.11 -22.24 4.89
N PRO A 305 1.77 -22.97 5.82
CA PRO A 305 3.02 -23.70 5.54
C PRO A 305 2.92 -24.76 4.44
N LYS A 306 1.71 -25.21 4.08
CA LYS A 306 1.50 -26.31 3.11
C LYS A 306 1.13 -25.81 1.72
N ASN A 307 0.33 -24.74 1.62
CA ASN A 307 -0.24 -24.25 0.35
C ASN A 307 -0.01 -22.75 0.11
N GLY A 308 0.68 -22.06 1.01
CA GLY A 308 1.05 -20.67 0.85
C GLY A 308 2.14 -20.48 -0.21
N LYS A 309 2.24 -19.27 -0.73
CA LYS A 309 3.35 -18.84 -1.60
C LYS A 309 4.45 -18.26 -0.73
N GLU A 310 5.68 -18.67 -0.96
CA GLU A 310 6.88 -18.15 -0.29
C GLU A 310 6.84 -16.63 -0.13
N ALA A 311 7.08 -16.18 1.09
CA ALA A 311 7.16 -14.76 1.43
C ALA A 311 8.28 -14.54 2.45
N LYS A 312 9.05 -13.45 2.27
CA LYS A 312 10.18 -13.11 3.14
C LYS A 312 10.24 -11.60 3.38
N THR A 313 10.33 -11.20 4.64
CA THR A 313 10.43 -9.80 5.07
C THR A 313 11.46 -9.69 6.19
N LYS A 314 12.37 -8.72 6.12
CA LYS A 314 13.19 -8.31 7.27
C LYS A 314 12.55 -7.16 8.01
N PHE A 315 12.77 -7.06 9.31
CA PHE A 315 12.25 -6.03 10.18
C PHE A 315 13.35 -5.50 11.09
N LYS A 316 13.40 -4.18 11.28
CA LYS A 316 14.33 -3.50 12.17
C LYS A 316 13.59 -2.43 12.97
N ARG A 317 13.78 -2.39 14.29
CA ARG A 317 13.18 -1.36 15.15
C ARG A 317 13.90 -0.02 14.95
N ILE A 318 13.12 1.04 14.85
CA ILE A 318 13.58 2.44 14.82
C ILE A 318 13.46 3.05 16.22
N SER A 319 12.33 2.81 16.89
CA SER A 319 12.05 3.33 18.23
C SER A 319 10.97 2.49 18.93
N TYR A 320 10.87 2.65 20.25
CA TYR A 320 9.79 2.13 21.08
C TYR A 320 9.24 3.29 21.94
N ASP A 321 7.92 3.40 21.99
CA ASP A 321 7.18 4.35 22.81
C ASP A 321 6.41 3.56 23.90
N PRO A 322 6.81 3.69 25.19
CA PRO A 322 6.13 2.99 26.28
C PRO A 322 4.73 3.55 26.58
N ALA A 323 4.46 4.82 26.28
CA ALA A 323 3.20 5.48 26.64
C ALA A 323 2.03 4.93 25.80
N SER A 324 2.28 4.65 24.53
CA SER A 324 1.32 3.92 23.67
C SER A 324 1.55 2.40 23.62
N ASN A 325 2.64 1.89 24.23
CA ASN A 325 3.12 0.52 24.08
C ASN A 325 3.19 0.10 22.59
N THR A 326 3.84 0.90 21.76
CA THR A 326 4.05 0.62 20.33
C THR A 326 5.49 0.89 19.89
N SER A 327 5.91 0.24 18.80
CA SER A 327 7.22 0.46 18.18
C SER A 327 7.09 0.98 16.75
N ILE A 328 8.04 1.82 16.32
CA ILE A 328 8.23 2.14 14.91
C ILE A 328 9.23 1.15 14.32
N VAL A 329 8.87 0.52 13.20
CA VAL A 329 9.63 -0.57 12.58
C VAL A 329 9.81 -0.29 11.09
N LYS A 330 11.05 -0.39 10.60
CA LYS A 330 11.35 -0.51 9.17
C LYS A 330 11.12 -1.94 8.69
N CYS A 331 10.40 -2.10 7.59
CA CYS A 331 10.10 -3.38 6.97
C CYS A 331 10.71 -3.44 5.55
N TYR A 332 11.45 -4.51 5.26
CA TYR A 332 12.11 -4.75 3.98
C TYR A 332 11.53 -6.03 3.33
N PRO A 333 10.45 -5.91 2.54
CA PRO A 333 9.84 -7.06 1.87
C PRO A 333 10.69 -7.52 0.67
N LEU A 334 11.29 -8.72 0.78
CA LEU A 334 12.09 -9.35 -0.29
C LEU A 334 11.23 -10.09 -1.33
N THR A 335 9.91 -10.13 -1.10
CA THR A 335 8.86 -10.67 -1.97
C THR A 335 7.65 -9.73 -1.95
N GLY A 336 6.74 -9.87 -2.91
CA GLY A 336 5.50 -9.07 -2.97
C GLY A 336 4.24 -9.93 -2.92
N ARG A 337 3.79 -10.34 -1.73
CA ARG A 337 2.45 -10.94 -1.53
C ARG A 337 1.47 -9.89 -0.98
N THR A 338 0.19 -10.06 -1.27
CA THR A 338 -0.88 -9.22 -0.71
C THR A 338 -0.83 -9.27 0.81
N HIS A 339 -0.89 -8.10 1.46
CA HIS A 339 -0.81 -7.95 2.93
C HIS A 339 0.47 -8.54 3.58
N GLN A 340 1.55 -8.81 2.83
CA GLN A 340 2.72 -9.55 3.34
C GLN A 340 3.28 -9.02 4.66
N ILE A 341 3.55 -7.71 4.72
CA ILE A 341 4.10 -7.06 5.92
C ILE A 341 3.14 -7.22 7.10
N ARG A 342 1.85 -6.97 6.88
CA ARG A 342 0.77 -7.03 7.89
C ARG A 342 0.65 -8.44 8.50
N VAL A 343 0.62 -9.47 7.65
CA VAL A 343 0.55 -10.88 8.07
C VAL A 343 1.82 -11.34 8.78
N HIS A 344 3.01 -10.98 8.29
CA HIS A 344 4.27 -11.35 8.95
C HIS A 344 4.40 -10.71 10.34
N LEU A 345 4.02 -9.43 10.47
CA LEU A 345 4.01 -8.69 11.73
C LEU A 345 3.01 -9.28 12.73
N GLN A 346 1.78 -9.60 12.29
CA GLN A 346 0.79 -10.31 13.10
C GLN A 346 1.32 -11.68 13.56
N HIS A 347 1.92 -12.46 12.65
CA HIS A 347 2.40 -13.81 12.93
C HIS A 347 3.43 -13.87 14.07
N ILE A 348 4.33 -12.89 14.16
CA ILE A 348 5.30 -12.77 15.27
C ILE A 348 4.75 -12.08 16.53
N GLY A 349 3.48 -11.64 16.50
CA GLY A 349 2.81 -11.01 17.65
C GLY A 349 2.97 -9.50 17.75
N HIS A 350 3.36 -8.83 16.67
CA HIS A 350 3.56 -7.39 16.58
C HIS A 350 2.70 -6.80 15.45
N ALA A 351 1.38 -7.07 15.47
CA ALA A 351 0.45 -6.55 14.47
C ALA A 351 0.53 -5.01 14.38
N ILE A 352 0.26 -4.46 13.18
CA ILE A 352 0.18 -3.00 12.98
C ILE A 352 -1.00 -2.47 13.80
N ALA A 353 -0.76 -1.51 14.70
CA ALA A 353 -1.64 -1.28 15.85
C ALA A 353 -3.07 -0.83 15.46
N ASN A 354 -3.23 -0.14 14.33
CA ASN A 354 -4.52 0.26 13.75
C ASN A 354 -4.94 -0.57 12.52
N ASP A 355 -4.53 -1.83 12.40
CA ASP A 355 -4.94 -2.68 11.28
C ASP A 355 -6.36 -3.24 11.45
N PRO A 356 -7.37 -2.81 10.65
CA PRO A 356 -8.77 -3.20 10.84
C PRO A 356 -9.05 -4.68 10.52
N ILE A 357 -8.10 -5.37 9.87
CA ILE A 357 -8.16 -6.81 9.64
C ILE A 357 -7.34 -7.52 10.71
N TYR A 358 -6.04 -7.23 10.83
CA TYR A 358 -5.08 -8.05 11.57
C TYR A 358 -4.81 -7.62 13.02
N SER A 359 -5.32 -6.45 13.42
CA SER A 359 -5.24 -5.90 14.78
C SER A 359 -6.64 -5.70 15.37
N ASN A 360 -7.61 -6.48 14.89
CA ASN A 360 -9.01 -6.40 15.27
C ASN A 360 -9.33 -7.50 16.29
N ALA A 361 -9.50 -7.10 17.56
CA ALA A 361 -9.71 -8.04 18.68
C ALA A 361 -11.06 -8.78 18.61
N TYR A 362 -12.06 -8.23 17.91
CA TYR A 362 -13.30 -8.95 17.63
C TYR A 362 -13.05 -10.11 16.64
N VAL A 363 -12.16 -9.93 15.66
CA VAL A 363 -11.84 -10.92 14.61
C VAL A 363 -10.79 -11.96 15.04
N TRP A 364 -9.91 -11.65 16.00
CA TRP A 364 -8.77 -12.52 16.38
C TRP A 364 -8.58 -12.76 17.88
N GLY A 365 -9.53 -12.33 18.71
CA GLY A 365 -9.38 -12.37 20.16
C GLY A 365 -8.29 -11.42 20.69
N LYS A 366 -7.95 -11.59 21.97
CA LYS A 366 -7.01 -10.69 22.67
C LYS A 366 -5.57 -10.79 22.17
N ASP A 367 -5.16 -11.96 21.70
CA ASP A 367 -3.79 -12.25 21.23
C ASP A 367 -3.58 -11.90 19.74
N LEU A 368 -4.60 -11.33 19.09
CA LEU A 368 -4.56 -10.83 17.71
C LEU A 368 -4.03 -11.84 16.68
N GLY A 369 -4.27 -13.14 16.91
CA GLY A 369 -3.85 -14.22 16.01
C GLY A 369 -2.38 -14.63 16.13
N LYS A 370 -1.64 -14.21 17.18
CA LYS A 370 -0.24 -14.59 17.41
C LYS A 370 -0.07 -16.12 17.50
N GLY A 371 0.40 -16.74 16.42
CA GLY A 371 0.66 -18.18 16.35
C GLY A 371 -0.58 -19.08 16.37
N ILE A 372 -1.79 -18.51 16.37
CA ILE A 372 -3.05 -19.27 16.49
C ILE A 372 -3.54 -19.68 15.10
N VAL A 373 -3.94 -20.95 14.96
CA VAL A 373 -4.80 -21.43 13.88
C VAL A 373 -6.21 -21.54 14.44
N GLU A 374 -6.93 -20.41 14.51
CA GLU A 374 -8.38 -20.44 14.79
C GLU A 374 -9.11 -21.08 13.59
N ASP A 375 -10.38 -21.44 13.77
CA ASP A 375 -11.21 -21.83 12.63
C ASP A 375 -11.29 -20.67 11.64
N THR A 376 -10.70 -20.88 10.47
CA THR A 376 -10.67 -19.89 9.38
C THR A 376 -12.09 -19.55 8.93
N GLN A 377 -13.05 -20.46 9.06
CA GLN A 377 -14.45 -20.20 8.72
C GLN A 377 -15.10 -19.25 9.74
N ASP A 378 -14.76 -19.35 11.02
CA ASP A 378 -15.26 -18.44 12.05
C ASP A 378 -14.65 -17.03 11.92
N ILE A 379 -13.34 -16.92 11.67
CA ILE A 379 -12.69 -15.64 11.31
C ILE A 379 -13.38 -14.99 10.10
N ILE A 380 -13.65 -15.78 9.05
CA ILE A 380 -14.35 -15.30 7.85
C ILE A 380 -15.78 -14.84 8.17
N THR A 381 -16.49 -15.55 9.07
CA THR A 381 -17.85 -15.19 9.48
C THR A 381 -17.86 -13.89 10.29
N ARG A 382 -16.89 -13.70 11.19
CA ARG A 382 -16.72 -12.44 11.94
C ARG A 382 -16.34 -11.28 11.01
N LEU A 383 -15.50 -11.51 10.00
CA LEU A 383 -15.15 -10.51 8.98
C LEU A 383 -16.31 -10.16 8.04
N ASP A 384 -17.21 -11.09 7.73
CA ASP A 384 -18.36 -10.81 6.85
C ASP A 384 -19.41 -9.87 7.49
N ARG A 385 -19.34 -9.65 8.81
CA ARG A 385 -20.12 -8.63 9.54
C ARG A 385 -19.49 -7.23 9.50
N MET A 386 -18.18 -7.14 9.26
CA MET A 386 -17.47 -5.86 9.16
C MET A 386 -18.01 -5.03 7.99
N GLY A 387 -18.36 -3.78 8.25
CA GLY A 387 -18.93 -2.89 7.25
C GLY A 387 -20.43 -3.07 7.02
N LYS A 388 -21.09 -4.06 7.65
CA LYS A 388 -22.54 -4.27 7.53
C LYS A 388 -23.24 -3.84 8.80
N ASP A 389 -23.19 -4.68 9.83
CA ASP A 389 -23.83 -4.49 11.13
C ASP A 389 -22.82 -4.18 12.25
N VAL A 390 -21.52 -4.30 11.96
CA VAL A 390 -20.43 -3.97 12.87
C VAL A 390 -19.37 -3.14 12.13
N ALA A 391 -19.04 -1.96 12.65
CA ALA A 391 -17.98 -1.12 12.09
C ALA A 391 -16.59 -1.70 12.41
N ALA A 392 -15.59 -1.31 11.61
CA ALA A 392 -14.20 -1.73 11.84
C ALA A 392 -13.66 -1.18 13.18
N SER A 393 -13.09 -2.07 13.99
CA SER A 393 -12.39 -1.76 15.24
C SER A 393 -10.95 -2.26 15.21
N THR A 394 -10.07 -1.62 15.97
CA THR A 394 -8.65 -1.97 16.07
C THR A 394 -8.18 -1.99 17.52
N TRP A 395 -6.99 -2.50 17.78
CA TRP A 395 -6.40 -2.52 19.13
C TRP A 395 -6.24 -1.11 19.72
N ILE A 396 -5.79 -0.14 18.92
CA ILE A 396 -5.60 1.25 19.38
C ILE A 396 -6.89 2.09 19.32
N HIS A 397 -7.81 1.76 18.41
CA HIS A 397 -9.13 2.37 18.30
C HIS A 397 -10.22 1.29 18.38
N PRO A 398 -10.53 0.79 19.60
CA PRO A 398 -11.51 -0.28 19.80
C PRO A 398 -12.96 0.18 19.64
N GLN A 399 -13.18 1.49 19.58
CA GLN A 399 -14.45 2.08 19.17
C GLN A 399 -14.67 1.72 17.69
N GLY A 400 -15.77 1.04 17.40
CA GLY A 400 -16.21 0.76 16.03
C GLY A 400 -17.02 1.94 15.52
N ASP A 401 -16.37 3.06 15.21
CA ASP A 401 -16.98 4.28 14.71
C ASP A 401 -16.64 4.50 13.22
N GLY A 402 -17.36 3.82 12.33
CA GLY A 402 -17.04 3.85 10.90
C GLY A 402 -18.13 3.36 9.95
N GLU A 403 -17.71 2.89 8.78
CA GLU A 403 -18.61 2.44 7.70
C GLU A 403 -19.44 1.24 8.16
N ILE A 404 -20.76 1.39 8.15
CA ILE A 404 -21.77 0.34 8.32
C ILE A 404 -22.97 0.62 7.39
N LEU A 405 -23.87 -0.33 7.23
CA LEU A 405 -25.16 -0.10 6.60
C LEU A 405 -26.03 0.78 7.53
N SER A 406 -26.63 1.83 6.96
CA SER A 406 -27.28 2.90 7.74
C SER A 406 -28.78 2.70 7.97
N GLY A 407 -29.40 1.67 7.39
CA GLY A 407 -30.86 1.53 7.28
C GLY A 407 -31.53 2.54 6.33
N SER A 408 -30.82 3.59 5.90
CA SER A 408 -31.32 4.59 4.96
C SER A 408 -31.16 4.09 3.53
N LYS A 409 -32.12 4.40 2.66
CA LYS A 409 -32.15 3.94 1.26
C LYS A 409 -32.00 5.10 0.28
N CYS A 410 -31.46 4.81 -0.91
CA CYS A 410 -31.43 5.77 -2.01
C CYS A 410 -32.82 5.93 -2.64
N GLU A 411 -33.32 7.16 -2.72
CA GLU A 411 -34.62 7.51 -3.34
C GLU A 411 -34.76 7.10 -4.81
N ILE A 412 -33.64 6.90 -5.52
CA ILE A 412 -33.60 6.59 -6.96
C ILE A 412 -33.54 5.08 -7.25
N CYS A 413 -32.88 4.29 -6.39
CA CYS A 413 -32.60 2.88 -6.67
C CYS A 413 -32.80 1.93 -5.49
N ASP A 414 -33.44 2.40 -4.40
CA ASP A 414 -33.81 1.68 -3.18
C ASP A 414 -32.66 0.95 -2.45
N VAL A 415 -31.42 1.09 -2.93
CA VAL A 415 -30.24 0.47 -2.32
C VAL A 415 -29.95 1.09 -0.97
N GLU A 416 -29.63 0.25 0.01
CA GLU A 416 -29.21 0.70 1.33
C GLU A 416 -27.86 1.46 1.25
N LEU A 417 -27.79 2.58 1.95
CA LEU A 417 -26.65 3.48 1.99
C LEU A 417 -25.76 3.16 3.18
N TYR A 418 -24.46 3.43 3.02
CA TYR A 418 -23.48 3.27 4.09
C TYR A 418 -23.31 4.58 4.86
N THR A 419 -22.99 4.48 6.15
CA THR A 419 -22.49 5.59 6.96
C THR A 419 -21.10 6.03 6.50
N ASP A 420 -20.64 7.17 7.01
CA ASP A 420 -19.32 7.68 6.70
C ASP A 420 -18.19 6.81 7.27
N PRO A 421 -17.07 6.66 6.54
CA PRO A 421 -15.94 5.85 6.98
C PRO A 421 -15.19 6.47 8.17
N GLY A 422 -14.83 5.60 9.11
CA GLY A 422 -14.12 5.91 10.34
C GLY A 422 -12.61 6.09 10.16
N PRO A 423 -11.88 6.43 11.23
CA PRO A 423 -10.41 6.39 11.23
C PRO A 423 -9.89 4.99 10.84
N ASN A 424 -10.49 3.93 11.40
CA ASN A 424 -10.18 2.53 11.08
C ASN A 424 -10.45 2.14 9.61
N ASP A 425 -11.29 2.91 8.90
CA ASP A 425 -11.61 2.70 7.48
C ASP A 425 -10.77 3.55 6.53
N LEU A 426 -10.01 4.53 7.02
CA LEU A 426 -9.32 5.53 6.21
C LEU A 426 -7.80 5.56 6.39
N ASP A 427 -7.29 5.03 7.50
CA ASP A 427 -5.86 5.02 7.81
C ASP A 427 -5.35 3.63 8.19
N LEU A 428 -4.08 3.39 7.87
CA LEU A 428 -3.27 2.28 8.37
C LEU A 428 -1.87 2.81 8.60
N TRP A 429 -1.26 2.46 9.73
CA TRP A 429 0.12 2.80 10.05
C TRP A 429 1.10 1.88 9.34
N LEU A 430 1.00 1.90 8.01
CA LEU A 430 1.90 1.28 7.05
C LEU A 430 2.12 2.26 5.89
N HIS A 431 3.37 2.66 5.69
CA HIS A 431 3.77 3.65 4.70
C HIS A 431 4.92 3.10 3.85
N ALA A 432 4.76 3.11 2.52
CA ALA A 432 5.83 2.83 1.56
C ALA A 432 6.80 4.01 1.54
N TYR A 433 7.97 3.88 2.16
CA TYR A 433 8.86 5.01 2.43
C TYR A 433 9.90 5.22 1.33
N LEU A 434 10.64 4.18 0.95
CA LEU A 434 11.72 4.27 -0.03
C LEU A 434 11.65 3.12 -1.04
N TYR A 435 11.82 3.45 -2.31
CA TYR A 435 12.06 2.50 -3.40
C TYR A 435 13.35 2.92 -4.11
N GLU A 436 14.27 1.98 -4.30
CA GLU A 436 15.57 2.22 -4.92
C GLU A 436 15.94 1.05 -5.82
N SER A 437 16.54 1.33 -6.97
CA SER A 437 17.02 0.29 -7.88
C SER A 437 18.30 -0.36 -7.34
N ALA A 438 18.46 -1.67 -7.58
CA ALA A 438 19.61 -2.44 -7.08
C ALA A 438 20.95 -2.06 -7.75
N ASP A 439 20.90 -1.33 -8.87
CA ASP A 439 22.05 -0.72 -9.55
C ASP A 439 22.29 0.75 -9.14
N ASN A 440 21.48 1.28 -8.20
CA ASN A 440 21.48 2.68 -7.75
C ASN A 440 21.25 3.73 -8.87
N SER A 441 20.73 3.33 -10.03
CA SER A 441 20.36 4.25 -11.11
C SER A 441 19.22 5.21 -10.73
N TRP A 442 18.35 4.84 -9.78
CA TRP A 442 17.37 5.74 -9.19
C TRP A 442 17.04 5.38 -7.74
N SER A 443 16.75 6.40 -6.93
CA SER A 443 16.29 6.26 -5.55
C SER A 443 15.25 7.33 -5.25
N TYR A 444 14.08 6.92 -4.76
CA TYR A 444 12.98 7.81 -4.42
C TYR A 444 12.50 7.50 -3.00
N LYS A 445 12.26 8.55 -2.21
CA LYS A 445 11.74 8.45 -0.85
C LYS A 445 10.68 9.51 -0.57
N THR A 446 9.75 9.19 0.31
CA THR A 446 8.80 10.14 0.91
C THR A 446 9.36 10.75 2.20
N GLU A 447 8.61 11.65 2.82
CA GLU A 447 8.82 12.03 4.22
C GLU A 447 8.40 10.88 5.16
N TYR A 448 8.88 10.86 6.39
CA TYR A 448 8.29 10.00 7.41
C TYR A 448 6.86 10.47 7.72
N PRO A 449 5.88 9.57 7.86
CA PRO A 449 4.52 9.95 8.18
C PRO A 449 4.41 10.47 9.63
N GLU A 450 3.56 11.47 9.86
CA GLU A 450 3.44 12.13 11.17
C GLU A 450 3.13 11.16 12.32
N TRP A 451 2.33 10.11 12.08
CA TRP A 451 2.04 9.09 13.11
C TRP A 451 3.27 8.28 13.57
N ALA A 452 4.38 8.35 12.82
CA ALA A 452 5.68 7.78 13.18
C ALA A 452 6.64 8.81 13.79
N LEU A 453 6.35 10.12 13.71
CA LEU A 453 7.19 11.21 14.22
C LEU A 453 6.61 11.90 15.47
N ALA A 454 5.31 11.84 15.70
CA ALA A 454 4.64 12.61 16.76
C ALA A 454 5.22 12.38 18.17
N SER A 455 5.55 11.13 18.52
CA SER A 455 6.17 10.78 19.82
C SER A 455 7.65 11.20 19.93
N HIS A 456 8.26 11.63 18.83
CA HIS A 456 9.66 12.05 18.74
C HIS A 456 9.84 13.58 18.85
N ARG A 457 8.76 14.35 18.62
CA ARG A 457 8.74 15.81 18.69
C ARG A 457 9.17 16.40 20.05
N PRO A 458 8.69 15.92 21.22
CA PRO A 458 9.09 16.48 22.52
C PRO A 458 10.61 16.35 22.80
N PHE A 459 11.26 15.30 22.30
CA PHE A 459 12.70 15.12 22.46
C PHE A 459 13.51 16.03 21.52
N MET A 460 12.98 16.36 20.33
CA MET A 460 13.57 17.38 19.45
C MET A 460 13.40 18.79 20.04
N GLU A 461 12.27 19.07 20.69
CA GLU A 461 12.04 20.33 21.42
C GLU A 461 12.97 20.47 22.64
N LEU A 462 13.27 19.37 23.33
CA LEU A 462 14.31 19.34 24.35
C LEU A 462 15.70 19.58 23.75
N ALA A 463 16.03 18.96 22.61
CA ALA A 463 17.29 19.20 21.90
C ALA A 463 17.44 20.69 21.49
N LEU A 464 16.36 21.32 21.01
CA LEU A 464 16.31 22.76 20.74
C LEU A 464 16.52 23.60 22.01
N SER A 465 15.89 23.21 23.12
CA SER A 465 16.03 23.88 24.42
C SER A 465 17.47 23.78 24.97
N GLU A 466 18.21 22.74 24.62
CA GLU A 466 19.64 22.61 24.91
C GLU A 466 20.48 23.48 23.97
N ALA A 467 20.19 23.48 22.66
CA ALA A 467 20.87 24.33 21.69
C ALA A 467 20.74 25.82 22.05
N GLU A 468 19.58 26.25 22.57
CA GLU A 468 19.31 27.62 23.02
C GLU A 468 20.22 28.09 24.18
N LYS A 469 20.81 27.18 24.96
CA LYS A 469 21.76 27.50 26.04
C LYS A 469 23.14 27.92 25.52
N CYS A 470 23.42 27.69 24.25
CA CYS A 470 24.67 28.13 23.63
C CYS A 470 24.72 29.67 23.57
N GLY A 471 25.81 30.24 24.08
CA GLY A 471 26.13 31.66 23.86
C GLY A 471 26.48 31.96 22.40
N GLU A 472 26.39 33.24 22.03
CA GLU A 472 26.71 33.73 20.69
C GLU A 472 28.14 33.41 20.26
N THR A 473 28.33 33.13 18.97
CA THR A 473 29.63 32.82 18.38
C THR A 473 29.65 33.22 16.90
N GLN A 474 30.84 33.47 16.35
CA GLN A 474 31.05 33.80 14.93
C GLN A 474 31.48 32.61 14.07
N THR A 475 31.90 31.49 14.69
CA THR A 475 32.72 30.46 14.00
C THR A 475 32.26 29.03 14.22
N GLN A 476 31.29 28.79 15.09
CA GLN A 476 30.81 27.45 15.45
C GLN A 476 29.28 27.42 15.43
N PHE A 477 28.71 26.23 15.28
CA PHE A 477 27.26 26.07 15.37
C PHE A 477 26.80 25.79 16.80
N ASN A 478 25.60 26.28 17.12
CA ASN A 478 24.88 26.01 18.36
C ASN A 478 23.98 24.80 18.14
N VAL A 479 24.45 23.63 18.58
CA VAL A 479 23.75 22.36 18.44
C VAL A 479 23.33 21.90 19.82
N GLY A 480 22.18 21.21 19.90
CA GLY A 480 21.73 20.52 21.10
C GLY A 480 21.39 19.07 20.76
N ALA A 481 21.61 18.18 21.71
CA ALA A 481 21.43 16.74 21.55
C ALA A 481 20.82 16.10 22.81
N VAL A 482 20.11 14.99 22.61
CA VAL A 482 19.44 14.23 23.67
C VAL A 482 19.60 12.74 23.41
N LEU A 483 20.09 12.00 24.40
CA LEU A 483 20.09 10.53 24.42
C LEU A 483 18.82 10.05 25.12
N VAL A 484 18.06 9.17 24.48
CA VAL A 484 16.80 8.63 25.03
C VAL A 484 16.78 7.13 24.89
N HIS A 485 16.39 6.44 25.96
CA HIS A 485 16.17 5.00 25.97
C HIS A 485 14.75 4.72 26.45
N GLU A 486 13.94 4.14 25.57
CA GLU A 486 12.57 3.69 25.90
C GLU A 486 11.68 4.78 26.51
N GLY A 487 11.79 6.01 25.99
CA GLY A 487 11.04 7.19 26.46
C GLY A 487 11.76 8.01 27.52
N GLU A 488 12.72 7.44 28.23
CA GLU A 488 13.47 8.11 29.30
C GLU A 488 14.71 8.85 28.77
N VAL A 489 14.91 10.09 29.19
CA VAL A 489 16.10 10.88 28.83
C VAL A 489 17.29 10.42 29.67
N LEU A 490 18.30 9.85 29.02
CA LEU A 490 19.54 9.39 29.66
C LEU A 490 20.52 10.54 29.94
N ALA A 491 20.67 11.44 28.97
CA ALA A 491 21.46 12.66 29.08
C ALA A 491 21.09 13.64 27.96
N THR A 492 21.24 14.93 28.24
CA THR A 492 21.23 15.99 27.23
C THR A 492 22.65 16.45 26.92
N GLY A 493 22.85 17.31 25.91
CA GLY A 493 24.12 17.95 25.61
C GLY A 493 23.96 19.16 24.70
N HIS A 494 24.83 20.16 24.82
CA HIS A 494 24.90 21.27 23.85
C HIS A 494 26.34 21.64 23.47
N SER A 495 26.51 22.31 22.32
CA SER A 495 27.83 22.76 21.86
C SER A 495 28.58 23.55 22.93
N ARG A 496 29.84 23.20 23.18
CA ARG A 496 30.75 23.86 24.15
C ARG A 496 30.30 23.78 25.62
N GLU A 497 29.41 22.86 25.97
CA GLU A 497 29.01 22.64 27.38
C GLU A 497 30.17 22.09 28.24
N LEU A 498 30.95 21.18 27.67
CA LEU A 498 32.14 20.61 28.33
C LEU A 498 33.41 21.34 27.89
N PRO A 499 34.47 21.40 28.74
CA PRO A 499 35.70 22.11 28.42
C PRO A 499 36.34 21.71 27.09
N GLY A 500 36.71 22.71 26.29
CA GLY A 500 37.31 22.54 24.97
C GLY A 500 36.31 22.70 23.82
N ASN A 501 36.73 22.33 22.61
CA ASN A 501 35.87 22.35 21.44
C ASN A 501 35.01 21.07 21.38
N THR A 502 33.93 21.04 22.17
CA THR A 502 33.02 19.89 22.29
C THR A 502 31.71 20.15 21.52
N HIS A 503 31.20 19.12 20.85
CA HIS A 503 29.90 19.16 20.15
C HIS A 503 28.78 18.60 21.04
N ALA A 504 27.52 18.83 20.68
CA ALA A 504 26.37 18.44 21.49
C ALA A 504 26.27 16.92 21.74
N GLU A 505 26.43 16.11 20.70
CA GLU A 505 26.40 14.64 20.76
C GLU A 505 27.56 14.11 21.61
N GLN A 506 28.73 14.74 21.49
CA GLN A 506 29.88 14.48 22.35
C GLN A 506 29.55 14.77 23.82
N CYS A 507 28.96 15.92 24.12
CA CYS A 507 28.61 16.31 25.49
C CYS A 507 27.56 15.38 26.12
N ALA A 508 26.55 14.97 25.34
CA ALA A 508 25.53 14.03 25.81
C ALA A 508 26.13 12.65 26.15
N LEU A 509 26.95 12.09 25.25
CA LEU A 509 27.62 10.81 25.46
C LEU A 509 28.61 10.88 26.65
N GLU A 510 29.49 11.88 26.70
CA GLU A 510 30.50 12.01 27.75
C GLU A 510 29.86 12.25 29.13
N LYS A 511 28.77 13.03 29.22
CA LYS A 511 28.01 13.18 30.48
C LYS A 511 27.35 11.87 30.91
N TYR A 512 26.70 11.16 29.99
CA TYR A 512 26.10 9.86 30.30
C TYR A 512 27.14 8.85 30.78
N PHE A 513 28.26 8.69 30.05
CA PHE A 513 29.35 7.78 30.41
C PHE A 513 29.96 8.09 31.78
N LYS A 514 30.16 9.38 32.09
CA LYS A 514 30.62 9.82 33.41
C LYS A 514 29.61 9.53 34.53
N ALA A 515 28.32 9.74 34.28
CA ALA A 515 27.26 9.55 35.28
C ALA A 515 26.96 8.05 35.55
N SER A 516 27.04 7.22 34.50
CA SER A 516 26.79 5.77 34.55
C SER A 516 28.03 4.94 34.90
N ASN A 517 29.22 5.54 34.87
CA ASN A 517 30.51 4.84 34.98
C ASN A 517 30.65 3.70 33.93
N SER A 518 30.22 3.98 32.70
CA SER A 518 30.16 3.06 31.56
C SER A 518 30.71 3.74 30.30
N THR A 519 31.14 2.96 29.31
CA THR A 519 31.45 3.44 27.93
C THR A 519 30.37 3.04 26.92
N GLU A 520 29.30 2.41 27.37
CA GLU A 520 28.19 1.91 26.55
C GLU A 520 26.86 2.48 27.03
N VAL A 521 26.00 2.83 26.08
CA VAL A 521 24.58 3.16 26.33
C VAL A 521 23.72 1.89 26.26
N PRO A 522 22.53 1.84 26.88
CA PRO A 522 21.64 0.69 26.80
C PRO A 522 21.20 0.37 25.37
N GLU A 523 21.02 -0.91 25.04
CA GLU A 523 20.61 -1.32 23.69
C GLU A 523 19.26 -0.70 23.30
N GLY A 524 19.19 -0.16 22.07
CA GLY A 524 17.99 0.53 21.59
C GLY A 524 17.83 1.96 22.11
N THR A 525 18.86 2.53 22.74
CA THR A 525 19.01 3.99 22.87
C THR A 525 18.98 4.64 21.48
N VAL A 526 18.29 5.77 21.38
CA VAL A 526 18.25 6.64 20.20
C VAL A 526 18.82 8.01 20.57
N ILE A 527 19.38 8.71 19.58
CA ILE A 527 19.87 10.08 19.75
C ILE A 527 19.01 11.06 18.95
N TYR A 528 18.72 12.21 19.53
CA TYR A 528 18.15 13.39 18.85
C TYR A 528 19.24 14.45 18.79
N THR A 529 19.35 15.17 17.67
CA THR A 529 20.24 16.32 17.54
C THR A 529 19.60 17.39 16.65
N THR A 530 19.82 18.67 16.97
CA THR A 530 19.22 19.78 16.20
C THR A 530 19.83 19.95 14.81
N MET A 531 21.03 19.42 14.58
CA MET A 531 21.71 19.42 13.26
C MET A 531 22.30 18.04 12.97
N GLU A 532 22.55 17.73 11.71
CA GLU A 532 23.26 16.51 11.29
C GLU A 532 24.57 16.29 12.08
N PRO A 533 24.80 15.10 12.67
CA PRO A 533 26.06 14.80 13.35
C PRO A 533 27.21 14.85 12.34
N CYS A 534 28.23 15.68 12.58
CA CYS A 534 29.28 15.87 11.59
C CYS A 534 30.12 14.62 11.28
N SER A 535 30.41 14.40 9.99
CA SER A 535 31.34 13.38 9.48
C SER A 535 32.81 13.79 9.52
N PHE A 536 33.08 15.10 9.64
CA PHE A 536 34.42 15.69 9.62
C PHE A 536 34.52 16.86 10.62
N ARG A 537 35.72 17.15 11.12
CA ARG A 537 35.99 18.28 12.02
C ARG A 537 37.34 18.93 11.68
N LEU A 538 37.31 20.23 11.35
CA LEU A 538 38.50 21.04 11.09
C LEU A 538 39.51 21.06 12.26
N SER A 539 39.03 20.86 13.49
CA SER A 539 39.87 20.78 14.70
C SER A 539 40.64 19.46 14.85
N GLY A 540 40.48 18.49 13.97
CA GLY A 540 41.09 17.14 14.09
C GLY A 540 40.46 16.23 15.16
N ASN A 541 39.69 16.79 16.10
CA ASN A 541 38.88 16.03 17.07
C ASN A 541 37.96 15.00 16.38
N GLU A 542 37.67 13.90 17.08
CA GLU A 542 36.80 12.84 16.55
C GLU A 542 35.39 13.36 16.17
N PRO A 543 34.92 13.11 14.93
CA PRO A 543 33.59 13.51 14.45
C PRO A 543 32.43 12.83 15.18
N CYS A 544 31.25 13.46 15.15
CA CYS A 544 30.08 12.99 15.89
C CYS A 544 29.53 11.67 15.32
N VAL A 545 29.58 11.48 14.00
CA VAL A 545 29.29 10.18 13.36
C VAL A 545 30.13 9.06 13.98
N GLN A 546 31.44 9.24 14.07
CA GLN A 546 32.35 8.21 14.58
C GLN A 546 32.09 7.90 16.07
N ARG A 547 31.68 8.90 16.86
CA ARG A 547 31.24 8.70 18.26
C ARG A 547 29.97 7.87 18.36
N ILE A 548 28.98 8.14 17.50
CA ILE A 548 27.73 7.36 17.43
C ILE A 548 28.03 5.91 17.00
N LEU A 549 28.87 5.71 15.98
CA LEU A 549 29.23 4.39 15.45
C LEU A 549 30.00 3.50 16.45
N LYS A 550 30.65 4.07 17.47
CA LYS A 550 31.26 3.34 18.58
C LYS A 550 30.26 2.84 19.63
N THR A 551 28.99 3.19 19.52
CA THR A 551 27.92 2.78 20.45
C THR A 551 26.97 1.77 19.83
N CYS A 552 26.05 1.23 20.64
CA CYS A 552 24.95 0.40 20.16
C CYS A 552 23.79 1.20 19.53
N ILE A 553 23.85 2.54 19.46
CA ILE A 553 22.79 3.40 18.91
C ILE A 553 22.53 3.03 17.44
N LYS A 554 21.27 2.71 17.11
CA LYS A 554 20.84 2.35 15.73
C LYS A 554 19.89 3.36 15.09
N THR A 555 19.54 4.45 15.77
CA THR A 555 18.70 5.52 15.22
C THR A 555 19.20 6.89 15.67
N CYS A 556 19.37 7.79 14.71
CA CYS A 556 19.63 9.22 14.90
C CYS A 556 18.46 10.03 14.31
N PHE A 557 17.80 10.82 15.15
CA PHE A 557 16.78 11.77 14.76
C PHE A 557 17.39 13.17 14.62
N VAL A 558 17.10 13.86 13.51
CA VAL A 558 17.69 15.17 13.21
C VAL A 558 16.63 16.24 12.98
N GLY A 559 16.87 17.46 13.50
CA GLY A 559 15.99 18.62 13.33
C GLY A 559 16.23 19.42 12.04
N VAL A 560 17.47 19.39 11.52
CA VAL A 560 17.79 19.84 10.16
C VAL A 560 18.92 18.99 9.58
N ILE A 561 18.79 18.60 8.32
CA ILE A 561 19.86 17.99 7.52
C ILE A 561 20.85 19.11 7.16
N GLU A 562 22.15 18.90 7.30
CA GLU A 562 23.15 19.95 7.10
C GLU A 562 23.19 20.39 5.62
N PRO A 563 22.84 21.65 5.29
CA PRO A 563 22.78 22.07 3.89
C PRO A 563 24.16 22.08 3.21
N ASP A 564 24.21 21.69 1.93
CA ASP A 564 25.42 21.63 1.08
C ASP A 564 26.25 22.93 1.06
N THR A 565 25.65 24.06 1.45
CA THR A 565 26.31 25.36 1.59
C THR A 565 27.33 25.42 2.73
N PHE A 566 27.25 24.54 3.73
CA PHE A 566 28.10 24.58 4.93
C PHE A 566 29.26 23.58 4.88
N VAL A 567 29.01 22.37 4.40
CA VAL A 567 30.04 21.33 4.19
C VAL A 567 29.82 20.71 2.81
N LYS A 568 30.76 20.94 1.88
CA LYS A 568 30.78 20.22 0.61
C LYS A 568 31.06 18.74 0.86
N ASP A 569 30.37 17.89 0.10
CA ASP A 569 30.52 16.43 0.15
C ASP A 569 30.24 15.82 1.54
N ASN A 570 29.20 16.31 2.24
CA ASN A 570 28.79 15.76 3.53
C ASN A 570 28.48 14.26 3.40
N SER A 571 29.20 13.44 4.17
CA SER A 571 29.10 11.98 4.10
C SER A 571 28.43 11.38 5.34
N SER A 572 27.90 12.21 6.23
CA SER A 572 27.39 11.78 7.54
C SER A 572 26.23 10.80 7.43
N LEU A 573 25.17 11.15 6.70
CA LEU A 573 24.07 10.23 6.37
C LEU A 573 24.57 8.89 5.82
N ARG A 574 25.48 8.91 4.84
CA ARG A 574 26.02 7.69 4.21
C ARG A 574 26.84 6.85 5.19
N GLN A 575 27.74 7.46 5.96
CA GLN A 575 28.54 6.74 6.97
C GLN A 575 27.66 6.08 8.02
N LEU A 576 26.59 6.74 8.45
CA LEU A 576 25.61 6.17 9.38
C LEU A 576 24.82 5.02 8.74
N SER A 577 24.27 5.22 7.53
CA SER A 577 23.47 4.19 6.84
C SER A 577 24.26 2.95 6.46
N ASP A 578 25.49 3.12 5.96
CA ASP A 578 26.37 2.02 5.54
C ASP A 578 26.79 1.14 6.74
N ASN A 579 26.75 1.68 7.96
CA ASN A 579 26.99 0.97 9.22
C ASN A 579 25.70 0.59 9.98
N GLY A 580 24.53 0.70 9.33
CA GLY A 580 23.25 0.28 9.89
C GLY A 580 22.70 1.17 11.01
N VAL A 581 23.06 2.45 11.04
CA VAL A 581 22.39 3.47 11.85
C VAL A 581 21.37 4.20 10.98
N ASP A 582 20.09 4.16 11.38
CA ASP A 582 19.02 4.86 10.69
C ASP A 582 19.09 6.36 10.96
N TYR A 583 18.94 7.14 9.90
CA TYR A 583 18.94 8.59 9.92
C TYR A 583 17.52 9.09 9.60
N VAL A 584 16.87 9.75 10.55
CA VAL A 584 15.44 10.12 10.48
C VAL A 584 15.27 11.62 10.69
N HIS A 585 14.85 12.32 9.65
CA HIS A 585 14.54 13.75 9.73
C HIS A 585 13.18 13.99 10.39
N ILE A 586 13.12 14.86 11.39
CA ILE A 586 11.88 15.33 12.02
C ILE A 586 11.56 16.71 11.44
N GLY A 587 10.73 16.75 10.39
CA GLY A 587 10.37 17.99 9.70
C GLY A 587 9.53 18.95 10.55
N GLY A 588 9.64 20.24 10.23
CA GLY A 588 8.99 21.35 10.92
C GLY A 588 9.86 22.09 11.96
N TYR A 589 11.14 21.72 12.10
CA TYR A 589 12.10 22.37 13.01
C TYR A 589 13.27 23.05 12.28
N GLU A 590 13.31 22.99 10.94
CA GLU A 590 14.47 23.35 10.12
C GLU A 590 14.86 24.83 10.30
N GLU A 591 13.89 25.75 10.22
CA GLU A 591 14.12 27.19 10.40
C GLU A 591 14.63 27.52 11.81
N LYS A 592 14.00 26.93 12.85
CA LYS A 592 14.40 27.16 14.25
C LYS A 592 15.78 26.55 14.55
N CYS A 593 16.09 25.37 14.00
CA CYS A 593 17.41 24.75 14.12
C CYS A 593 18.49 25.64 13.50
N LEU A 594 18.27 26.16 12.28
CA LEU A 594 19.22 27.03 11.58
C LEU A 594 19.38 28.40 12.27
N GLU A 595 18.30 28.99 12.77
CA GLU A 595 18.33 30.25 13.53
C GLU A 595 19.19 30.11 14.80
N ILE A 596 18.95 29.08 15.61
CA ILE A 596 19.74 28.84 16.81
C ILE A 596 21.19 28.54 16.43
N ALA A 597 21.41 27.62 15.48
CA ALA A 597 22.74 27.19 15.04
C ALA A 597 23.64 28.35 14.63
N THR A 598 23.10 29.33 13.91
CA THR A 598 23.82 30.51 13.40
C THR A 598 23.77 31.73 14.34
N ARG A 599 23.19 31.61 15.55
CA ARG A 599 23.07 32.74 16.48
C ARG A 599 24.44 33.31 16.85
N GLY A 600 24.65 34.57 16.45
CA GLY A 600 25.88 35.33 16.60
C GLY A 600 26.62 35.57 15.28
N HIS A 601 26.44 34.72 14.26
CA HIS A 601 27.14 34.83 12.97
C HIS A 601 26.80 36.16 12.27
N GLU A 602 27.80 36.85 11.73
CA GLU A 602 27.57 38.04 10.90
C GLU A 602 26.60 37.74 9.74
N LYS A 603 25.70 38.68 9.44
CA LYS A 603 24.65 38.57 8.41
C LYS A 603 25.21 38.68 6.98
N GLY A 604 26.13 37.77 6.63
CA GLY A 604 26.78 37.65 5.32
C GLY A 604 26.64 36.27 4.66
N LEU A 605 26.33 35.21 5.43
CA LEU A 605 25.93 33.92 4.87
C LEU A 605 24.53 34.05 4.26
N LYS A 606 24.42 33.85 2.93
CA LYS A 606 23.17 33.97 2.18
C LYS A 606 22.11 33.02 2.76
N ARG A 607 20.88 33.52 2.94
CA ARG A 607 19.76 32.67 3.41
C ARG A 607 19.32 31.71 2.30
N PRO A 608 18.81 30.50 2.60
CA PRO A 608 18.49 29.48 1.60
C PRO A 608 17.22 29.72 0.75
N LYS A 609 16.92 30.97 0.35
CA LYS A 609 15.72 31.31 -0.45
C LYS A 609 15.99 31.76 -1.89
N ASP A 610 17.25 31.77 -2.32
CA ASP A 610 17.68 32.26 -3.65
C ASP A 610 18.52 31.22 -4.43
N VAL A 611 18.08 29.95 -4.49
CA VAL A 611 18.52 28.91 -5.46
C VAL A 611 17.31 28.09 -5.89
#